data_AF-A0A3D5RZ32-F1
#
_entry.id   AF-A0A3D5RZ32-F1
#
_cell.length_a   1.000
_cell.length_b   1.000
_cell.length_c   1.000
_cell.angle_alpha   90.00
_cell.angle_beta   90.00
_cell.angle_gamma   90.00
#
_symmetry.space_group_name_H-M   'P 1'
#
loop_
_entity.id
_entity.type
_entity.pdbx_description
1 polymer ?
#
loop_
_entity_poly.entity_id
_entity_poly.type
_entity_poly.pdbx_seq_one_letter_code
_entity_poly.pdbx_strand_id
1 'polypeptide(L)'
;RLHLDSINYLRVTEGTKTGNGALIGGISMLVISLVSVMQVQSDPDYELKENVGGLVTLYTLGGTAVGAIIGSTIQRKKSYYVHATKNEL
;
A
#
# COMPACT_ATOMS: atom_id res chain seq x y z
N ARG A 1 25.16 32.15 27.86
CA ARG A 1 24.25 32.29 26.71
C ARG A 1 24.41 31.05 25.85
N LEU A 2 23.42 30.15 25.83
CA LEU A 2 23.43 28.98 24.95
C LEU A 2 23.11 29.45 23.53
N HIS A 3 24.11 29.46 22.64
CA HIS A 3 23.87 29.55 21.20
C HIS A 3 23.23 28.23 20.79
N LEU A 4 21.91 28.22 20.61
CA LEU A 4 21.27 27.15 19.84
C LEU A 4 21.71 27.37 18.39
N ASP A 5 22.74 26.66 17.95
CA ASP A 5 22.98 26.45 16.52
C ASP A 5 21.68 25.93 15.92
N SER A 6 21.14 26.66 14.96
CA SER A 6 19.89 26.30 14.30
C SER A 6 20.10 24.98 13.56
N ILE A 7 19.67 23.87 14.18
CA ILE A 7 19.62 22.57 13.51
C ILE A 7 18.49 22.66 12.49
N ASN A 8 18.84 23.02 11.26
CA ASN A 8 17.92 23.04 10.14
C ASN A 8 17.64 21.59 9.72
N TYR A 9 16.42 21.13 9.92
CA TYR A 9 15.97 19.82 9.44
C TYR A 9 15.22 19.99 8.12
N LEU A 10 15.66 19.28 7.08
CA LEU A 10 14.91 19.15 5.84
C LEU A 10 14.00 17.93 5.95
N ARG A 11 12.69 18.16 5.90
CA ARG A 11 11.70 17.09 5.82
C ARG A 11 11.42 16.82 4.34
N VAL A 12 11.98 15.75 3.81
CA VAL A 12 11.81 15.36 2.40
C VAL A 12 10.72 14.29 2.31
N THR A 13 9.81 14.46 1.37
CA THR A 13 8.81 13.44 1.02
C THR A 13 9.44 12.50 -0.01
N GLU A 14 9.72 11.26 0.38
CA GLU A 14 10.38 10.28 -0.51
C GLU A 14 9.40 9.50 -1.38
N GLY A 15 8.10 9.59 -1.11
CA GLY A 15 7.06 8.94 -1.89
C GLY A 15 5.86 8.53 -1.05
N THR A 16 5.11 7.55 -1.53
CA THR A 16 3.88 7.04 -0.89
C THR A 16 3.96 5.54 -0.63
N LYS A 17 3.09 5.01 0.23
CA LYS A 17 2.98 3.57 0.48
C LYS A 17 2.05 2.85 -0.51
N THR A 18 1.85 3.42 -1.71
CA THR A 18 0.97 2.87 -2.76
C THR A 18 1.23 1.40 -3.03
N GLY A 19 2.49 1.01 -3.26
CA GLY A 19 2.84 -0.39 -3.53
C GLY A 19 2.49 -1.33 -2.38
N ASN A 20 2.75 -0.93 -1.13
CA ASN A 20 2.39 -1.73 0.04
C ASN A 20 0.87 -1.86 0.18
N GLY A 21 0.14 -0.77 -0.06
CA GLY A 21 -1.31 -0.79 -0.03
C GLY A 21 -1.90 -1.72 -1.08
N ALA A 22 -1.38 -1.66 -2.32
CA ALA A 22 -1.79 -2.52 -3.42
C ALA A 22 -1.59 -4.01 -3.09
N LEU A 23 -0.43 -4.36 -2.55
CA LEU A 23 -0.11 -5.72 -2.11
C LEU A 23 -1.08 -6.22 -1.04
N ILE A 24 -1.32 -5.43 0.01
CA ILE A 24 -2.22 -5.81 1.09
C ILE A 24 -3.64 -6.01 0.55
N GLY A 25 -4.16 -5.04 -0.20
CA GLY A 25 -5.52 -5.12 -0.75
C GLY A 25 -5.71 -6.30 -1.72
N GLY A 26 -4.73 -6.53 -2.59
CA GLY A 26 -4.75 -7.67 -3.52
C GLY A 26 -4.72 -9.02 -2.81
N ILE A 27 -3.80 -9.21 -1.85
CA ILE A 27 -3.69 -10.46 -1.09
C ILE A 27 -4.96 -10.72 -0.28
N SER A 28 -5.51 -9.71 0.39
CA SER A 28 -6.75 -9.87 1.17
C SER A 28 -7.92 -10.32 0.29
N MET A 29 -8.13 -9.68 -0.85
CA MET A 29 -9.22 -10.06 -1.77
C MET A 29 -9.00 -11.41 -2.44
N LEU A 30 -7.74 -11.77 -2.74
CA LEU A 30 -7.41 -13.10 -3.25
C LEU A 30 -7.77 -14.19 -2.25
N VAL A 31 -7.41 -14.03 -0.98
CA VAL A 31 -7.73 -14.99 0.09
C VAL A 31 -9.23 -15.13 0.29
N ILE A 32 -9.96 -14.00 0.38
CA ILE A 32 -11.43 -14.01 0.53
C ILE A 32 -12.07 -14.74 -0.66
N SER A 33 -11.64 -14.42 -1.88
CA SER A 33 -12.17 -15.05 -3.10
C SER A 33 -11.91 -16.55 -3.12
N LEU A 34 -10.71 -17.01 -2.75
CA LEU A 34 -10.39 -18.43 -2.65
C LEU A 34 -11.25 -19.16 -1.62
N VAL A 35 -11.46 -18.56 -0.44
CA VAL A 35 -12.34 -19.14 0.60
C VAL A 35 -13.78 -19.24 0.11
N SER A 36 -14.30 -18.20 -0.55
CA SER A 36 -15.64 -18.24 -1.15
C SER A 36 -15.76 -19.33 -2.21
N VAL A 37 -14.74 -19.52 -3.04
CA VAL A 37 -14.72 -20.59 -4.04
C VAL A 37 -14.70 -21.97 -3.40
N MET A 38 -13.93 -22.19 -2.33
CA MET A 38 -13.92 -23.47 -1.61
C MET A 38 -15.28 -23.82 -1.00
N GLN A 39 -15.98 -22.82 -0.45
CA GLN A 39 -17.34 -23.02 0.08
C GLN A 39 -18.33 -23.35 -1.04
N VAL A 40 -18.26 -22.63 -2.16
CA VAL A 40 -19.13 -22.82 -3.32
C VAL A 40 -18.89 -24.14 -4.03
N GLN A 41 -17.64 -24.60 -4.16
CA GLN A 41 -17.32 -25.91 -4.76
C GLN A 41 -17.84 -27.09 -3.93
N SER A 42 -18.14 -26.86 -2.64
CA SER A 42 -18.73 -27.88 -1.77
C SER A 42 -20.24 -28.07 -2.04
N ASP A 43 -20.84 -27.21 -2.87
CA ASP A 43 -22.25 -27.24 -3.23
C ASP A 43 -22.42 -27.73 -4.69
N PRO A 44 -23.05 -28.90 -4.94
CA PRO A 44 -23.05 -29.53 -6.26
C PRO A 44 -23.82 -28.77 -7.36
N ASP A 45 -24.73 -27.85 -7.00
CA ASP A 45 -25.63 -27.15 -7.92
C ASP A 45 -25.16 -25.74 -8.35
N TYR A 46 -23.92 -25.35 -8.02
CA TYR A 46 -23.50 -23.96 -8.22
C TYR A 46 -23.06 -23.62 -9.66
N GLU A 47 -23.82 -22.72 -10.31
CA GLU A 47 -23.60 -22.14 -11.66
C GLU A 47 -22.28 -21.37 -11.83
N LEU A 48 -21.54 -21.11 -10.75
CA LEU A 48 -20.31 -20.32 -10.79
C LEU A 48 -19.09 -21.05 -11.40
N LYS A 49 -19.18 -22.37 -11.61
CA LYS A 49 -18.06 -23.21 -12.07
C LYS A 49 -17.40 -22.72 -13.36
N GLU A 50 -18.16 -22.16 -14.31
CA GLU A 50 -17.60 -21.74 -15.60
C GLU A 50 -16.78 -20.44 -15.54
N ASN A 51 -16.95 -19.61 -14.51
CA ASN A 51 -16.32 -18.28 -14.48
C ASN A 51 -15.63 -17.90 -13.16
N VAL A 52 -15.35 -18.89 -12.31
CA VAL A 52 -14.65 -18.70 -11.03
C VAL A 52 -13.34 -17.94 -11.20
N GLY A 53 -12.51 -18.34 -12.19
CA GLY A 53 -11.21 -17.70 -12.42
C GLY A 53 -11.34 -16.22 -12.80
N GLY A 54 -12.36 -15.88 -13.59
CA GLY A 54 -12.65 -14.49 -13.97
C GLY A 54 -13.04 -13.63 -12.78
N LEU A 55 -13.91 -14.15 -11.90
CA LEU A 55 -14.35 -13.43 -10.69
C LEU A 55 -13.21 -13.26 -9.67
N VAL A 56 -12.43 -14.31 -9.42
CA VAL A 56 -11.26 -14.22 -8.53
C VAL A 56 -10.28 -13.17 -9.04
N THR A 57 -10.04 -13.14 -10.35
CA THR A 57 -9.17 -12.14 -10.99
C THR A 57 -9.73 -10.73 -10.81
N LEU A 58 -11.02 -10.53 -11.07
CA LEU A 58 -11.69 -9.24 -10.95
C LEU A 58 -11.64 -8.70 -9.51
N TYR A 59 -11.95 -9.54 -8.52
CA TYR A 59 -11.89 -9.15 -7.11
C TYR A 59 -10.46 -8.86 -6.64
N THR A 60 -9.49 -9.66 -7.09
CA THR A 60 -8.07 -9.43 -6.75
C THR A 60 -7.57 -8.12 -7.35
N LEU A 61 -7.90 -7.82 -8.60
CA LEU A 61 -7.55 -6.56 -9.25
C LEU A 61 -8.25 -5.37 -8.59
N GLY A 62 -9.53 -5.50 -8.25
CA GLY A 62 -10.28 -4.49 -7.50
C GLY A 62 -9.66 -4.22 -6.13
N GLY A 63 -9.34 -5.27 -5.37
CA GLY A 63 -8.65 -5.17 -4.08
C GLY A 63 -7.27 -4.51 -4.20
N THR A 64 -6.52 -4.86 -5.24
CA THR A 64 -5.21 -4.26 -5.53
C THR A 64 -5.35 -2.76 -5.82
N ALA A 65 -6.31 -2.37 -6.65
CA ALA A 65 -6.56 -0.96 -6.99
C ALA A 65 -7.00 -0.14 -5.77
N VAL A 66 -7.95 -0.63 -4.99
CA VAL A 66 -8.42 0.02 -3.75
C VAL A 66 -7.27 0.13 -2.74
N GLY A 67 -6.50 -0.95 -2.56
CA GLY A 67 -5.32 -0.96 -1.71
C GLY A 67 -4.28 0.06 -2.15
N ALA A 68 -4.04 0.19 -3.46
CA ALA A 68 -3.11 1.18 -4.01
C ALA A 68 -3.57 2.61 -3.70
N ILE A 69 -4.86 2.92 -3.90
CA ILE A 69 -5.45 4.23 -3.61
C ILE A 69 -5.31 4.59 -2.13
N ILE A 70 -5.60 3.65 -1.22
CA ILE A 70 -5.43 3.88 0.22
C ILE A 70 -3.94 4.10 0.53
N GLY A 71 -3.06 3.25 -0.02
CA GLY A 71 -1.61 3.35 0.16
C GLY A 71 -1.02 4.66 -0.35
N SER A 72 -1.61 5.26 -1.40
CA SER A 72 -1.14 6.53 -1.96
C SER A 72 -1.40 7.72 -1.05
N THR A 73 -2.39 7.64 -0.17
CA THR A 73 -2.66 8.70 0.83
C THR A 73 -1.59 8.75 1.93
N ILE A 74 -0.85 7.66 2.15
CA ILE A 74 0.16 7.55 3.21
C ILE A 74 1.53 7.93 2.66
N GLN A 75 1.96 9.17 2.93
CA GLN A 75 3.27 9.67 2.54
C GLN A 75 4.40 9.11 3.44
N ARG A 76 5.52 8.73 2.83
CA ARG A 76 6.78 8.45 3.52
C ARG A 76 7.58 9.74 3.64
N LYS A 77 7.85 10.15 4.88
CA LYS A 77 8.62 11.35 5.20
C LYS A 77 9.91 10.94 5.90
N LYS A 78 11.04 11.50 5.46
CA LYS A 78 12.33 11.33 6.12
C LYS A 78 12.90 12.70 6.47
N SER A 79 13.42 12.81 7.68
CA SER A 79 14.05 14.03 8.16
C SER A 79 15.56 13.88 8.01
N TYR A 80 16.19 14.82 7.32
CA TYR A 80 17.64 14.91 7.19
C TYR A 80 18.14 16.11 7.99
N TYR A 81 19.22 15.91 8.75
CA TYR A 81 19.89 16.99 9.49
C TYR A 81 20.85 17.71 8.55
N VAL A 82 20.64 19.02 8.36
CA VAL A 82 21.57 19.85 7.60
C VAL A 82 22.50 20.55 8.58
N HIS A 83 23.76 20.16 8.58
CA HIS A 83 24.81 20.95 9.23
C HIS A 83 25.19 22.08 8.26
N ALA A 84 24.76 23.30 8.56
CA ALA A 84 25.20 24.46 7.81
C ALA A 84 26.63 24.79 8.24
N THR A 85 27.63 24.33 7.48
CA THR A 85 28.99 24.82 7.61
C THR A 85 29.00 26.28 7.17
N LYS A 86 29.07 27.21 8.13
CA LYS A 86 29.38 28.61 7.86
C LYS A 86 30.77 28.66 7.21
N ASN A 87 30.83 28.92 5.91
CA ASN A 87 32.05 29.44 5.30
C ASN A 87 32.15 30.91 5.68
N GLU A 88 32.97 31.20 6.69
CA GLU A 88 33.42 32.55 6.99
C GLU A 88 34.52 32.90 5.96
N LEU A 89 34.22 33.86 5.08
CA LEU A 89 35.16 34.53 4.17
C LEU A 89 35.74 35.76 4.87
#